data_AF-A0A0E2HAN2-F1
#
_entry.id   AF-A0A0E2HAN2-F1
#
_cell.length_a   1.000
_cell.length_b   1.000
_cell.length_c   1.000
_cell.angle_alpha   90.00
_cell.angle_beta   90.00
_cell.angle_gamma   90.00
#
_symmetry.space_group_name_H-M   'P 1'
#
loop_
_entity.id
_entity.type
_entity.pdbx_description
1 polymer ?
#
loop_
_entity_poly.entity_id
_entity_poly.type
_entity_poly.pdbx_seq_one_letter_code
_entity_poly.pdbx_strand_id
1 'polypeptide(L)'
;MYKYADSQGWCDKDYSQYVKIKRDDDDEHGVPFSDTDLKILWDNKADETAEMLLIMCYSGWRISEYISLEVNMEKSILWAE
;
A
#
# COMPACT_ATOMS: atom_id res chain seq x y z
N MET A 1 12.80 7.74 37.17
CA MET A 1 13.35 9.04 36.73
C MET A 1 12.30 9.85 35.98
N TYR A 2 11.67 9.31 34.93
CA TYR A 2 10.62 10.00 34.15
C TYR A 2 9.40 10.50 34.95
N LYS A 3 8.90 9.74 35.95
CA LYS A 3 7.73 10.16 36.77
C LYS A 3 7.93 11.47 37.55
N TYR A 4 9.16 11.78 37.95
CA TYR A 4 9.45 13.03 38.67
C TYR A 4 9.40 14.23 37.71
N ALA A 5 10.03 14.12 36.53
CA ALA A 5 10.03 15.16 35.51
C ALA A 5 8.63 15.44 34.93
N ASP A 6 7.82 14.39 34.75
CA ASP A 6 6.43 14.49 34.29
C ASP A 6 5.56 15.25 35.31
N SER A 7 5.75 15.01 36.61
CA SER A 7 5.03 15.74 37.68
C SER A 7 5.35 17.24 37.75
N GLN A 8 6.56 17.62 37.29
CA GLN A 8 7.02 19.02 37.27
C GLN A 8 6.71 19.71 35.94
N GLY A 9 6.08 19.02 34.98
CA GLY A 9 5.75 19.55 33.66
C GLY A 9 6.97 19.80 32.76
N TRP A 10 8.09 19.12 33.02
CA TRP A 10 9.33 19.26 32.26
C TRP A 10 9.39 18.36 31.02
N CYS A 11 8.39 17.49 30.85
CA CYS A 11 8.22 16.65 29.67
C CYS A 11 6.92 17.02 28.95
N ASP A 12 6.95 17.00 27.62
CA ASP A 12 5.74 17.12 26.80
C ASP A 12 4.82 15.92 27.05
N LYS A 13 3.50 16.18 27.04
CA LYS A 13 2.48 15.13 27.23
C LYS A 13 2.60 14.11 26.11
N ASP A 14 3.12 12.95 26.44
CA ASP A 14 3.19 11.83 25.51
C ASP A 14 1.81 11.19 25.35
N TYR A 15 1.05 11.59 24.34
CA TYR A 15 -0.25 11.00 24.03
C TYR A 15 -0.14 9.58 23.43
N SER A 16 1.05 9.14 23.04
CA SER A 16 1.26 7.78 22.52
C SER A 16 1.01 6.71 23.58
N GLN A 17 1.12 7.06 24.87
CA GLN A 17 0.82 6.17 26.00
C GLN A 17 -0.64 5.67 26.04
N TYR A 18 -1.56 6.37 25.36
CA TYR A 18 -2.97 5.99 25.24
C TYR A 18 -3.24 5.13 24.01
N VAL A 19 -2.29 5.06 23.07
CA VAL A 19 -2.35 4.22 21.87
C VAL A 19 -1.82 2.85 22.23
N LYS A 20 -2.74 1.92 22.51
CA LYS A 20 -2.39 0.50 22.70
C LYS A 20 -2.55 -0.25 21.39
N ILE A 21 -1.48 -0.85 20.89
CA ILE A 21 -1.53 -1.83 19.80
C ILE A 21 -2.28 -3.05 20.36
N LYS A 22 -3.50 -3.29 19.89
CA LYS A 22 -4.38 -4.38 20.37
C LYS A 22 -4.21 -5.68 19.57
N ARG A 23 -3.34 -5.67 18.58
CA ARG A 23 -3.11 -6.77 17.65
C ARG A 23 -1.75 -7.37 18.03
N ASP A 24 -1.67 -8.69 18.11
CA ASP A 24 -0.39 -9.37 18.25
C ASP A 24 0.53 -8.96 17.09
N ASP A 25 1.84 -8.89 17.32
CA ASP A 25 2.82 -8.60 16.28
C ASP A 25 2.66 -9.65 15.17
N ASP A 26 1.98 -9.24 14.10
CA ASP A 26 1.76 -10.03 12.89
C ASP A 26 3.04 -9.92 12.06
N ASP A 27 4.03 -10.72 12.44
CA ASP A 27 5.35 -10.76 11.80
C ASP A 27 5.32 -11.43 10.41
N GLU A 28 4.14 -11.82 9.91
CA GLU A 28 3.97 -12.39 8.57
C GLU A 28 4.20 -11.32 7.51
N HIS A 29 5.43 -11.26 7.02
CA HIS A 29 5.79 -10.43 5.88
C HIS A 29 5.14 -11.02 4.62
N GLY A 30 4.39 -10.19 3.90
CA GLY A 30 3.82 -10.58 2.61
C GLY A 30 4.92 -11.05 1.65
N VAL A 31 4.75 -12.23 1.07
CA VAL A 31 5.68 -12.78 0.07
C VAL A 31 5.34 -12.16 -1.29
N PRO A 32 6.28 -11.48 -1.95
CA PRO A 32 6.04 -10.94 -3.29
C PRO A 32 5.89 -12.07 -4.31
N PHE A 33 5.18 -11.79 -5.42
CA PHE A 33 5.11 -12.71 -6.54
C PHE A 33 6.50 -12.99 -7.13
N SER A 34 6.75 -14.26 -7.45
CA SER A 34 7.97 -14.65 -8.17
C SER A 34 7.83 -14.36 -9.67
N ASP A 35 8.96 -14.33 -10.38
CA ASP A 35 8.98 -14.21 -11.84
C ASP A 35 8.16 -15.30 -12.56
N THR A 36 8.07 -16.49 -11.96
CA THR A 36 7.24 -17.58 -12.48
C THR A 36 5.76 -17.30 -12.32
N ASP A 37 5.35 -16.70 -11.20
CA ASP A 37 3.94 -16.31 -10.98
C ASP A 37 3.54 -15.19 -11.94
N LEU A 38 4.42 -14.21 -12.15
CA LEU A 38 4.18 -13.13 -13.12
C LEU A 38 4.02 -13.66 -14.55
N LYS A 39 4.77 -14.70 -14.95
CA LYS A 39 4.60 -15.34 -16.26
C LYS A 39 3.22 -15.98 -16.41
N ILE A 40 2.75 -16.68 -15.38
CA ILE A 40 1.41 -17.29 -15.38
C ILE A 40 0.33 -16.21 -15.51
N LEU A 41 0.48 -15.09 -14.79
CA LEU A 41 -0.43 -13.95 -14.91
C LEU A 41 -0.41 -13.35 -16.34
N TRP A 42 0.78 -13.20 -16.93
CA TRP A 42 0.93 -12.71 -18.31
C TRP A 42 0.32 -13.64 -19.36
N ASP A 43 0.44 -14.96 -19.17
CA ASP A 43 -0.18 -15.96 -20.05
C ASP A 43 -1.72 -15.87 -19.99
N ASN A 44 -2.26 -15.42 -18.85
CA ASN A 44 -3.70 -15.25 -18.62
C ASN A 44 -4.16 -13.79 -18.65
N LYS A 45 -3.39 -12.88 -19.27
CA LYS A 45 -3.69 -11.43 -19.29
C LYS A 45 -5.07 -11.03 -19.85
N ALA A 46 -5.78 -11.93 -20.51
CA ALA A 46 -7.14 -11.70 -20.99
C ALA A 46 -8.20 -11.83 -19.88
N ASP A 47 -7.82 -12.40 -18.73
CA ASP A 47 -8.63 -12.40 -17.53
C ASP A 47 -8.50 -11.07 -16.80
N GLU A 48 -9.64 -10.46 -16.48
CA GLU A 48 -9.73 -9.13 -15.86
C GLU A 48 -9.06 -9.07 -14.48
N THR A 49 -9.05 -10.20 -13.76
CA THR A 49 -8.36 -10.32 -12.47
C THR A 49 -6.85 -10.37 -12.65
N ALA A 50 -6.38 -11.14 -13.64
CA ALA A 50 -4.95 -11.21 -13.97
C ALA A 50 -4.42 -9.87 -14.46
N GLU A 51 -5.17 -9.16 -15.30
CA GLU A 51 -4.85 -7.81 -15.76
C GLU A 51 -4.73 -6.82 -14.60
N MET A 52 -5.73 -6.78 -13.71
CA MET A 52 -5.70 -5.93 -12.50
C MET A 52 -4.48 -6.24 -11.62
N LEU A 53 -4.17 -7.52 -11.38
CA LEU A 53 -3.01 -7.94 -10.59
C LEU A 53 -1.70 -7.48 -11.22
N LEU A 54 -1.56 -7.61 -12.55
CA LEU A 54 -0.40 -7.13 -13.28
C LEU A 54 -0.26 -5.61 -13.17
N ILE A 55 -1.34 -4.86 -13.36
CA ILE A 55 -1.34 -3.40 -13.21
C ILE A 55 -0.86 -3.01 -11.81
N MET A 56 -1.37 -3.63 -10.75
CA MET A 56 -0.94 -3.34 -9.37
C MET A 56 0.53 -3.69 -9.14
N CYS A 57 1.01 -4.82 -9.66
CA CYS A 57 2.42 -5.24 -9.51
C CYS A 57 3.39 -4.26 -10.19
N TYR A 58 3.03 -3.71 -11.34
CA TYR A 58 3.91 -2.81 -12.11
C TYR A 58 3.74 -1.33 -11.76
N SER A 59 2.55 -0.90 -11.34
CA SER A 59 2.29 0.51 -10.99
C SER A 59 2.61 0.81 -9.52
N GLY A 60 2.57 -0.20 -8.65
CA GLY A 60 2.71 -0.02 -7.20
C GLY A 60 1.50 0.63 -6.54
N TRP A 61 0.35 0.70 -7.23
CA TRP A 61 -0.86 1.30 -6.69
C TRP A 61 -1.49 0.42 -5.61
N ARG A 62 -2.08 1.07 -4.61
CA ARG A 62 -2.89 0.37 -3.62
C ARG A 62 -4.23 -0.03 -4.23
N ILE A 63 -4.79 -1.14 -3.78
CA ILE A 63 -6.10 -1.63 -4.28
C ILE A 63 -7.21 -0.57 -4.14
N SER A 64 -7.12 0.30 -3.13
CA SER A 64 -8.05 1.42 -2.95
C SER A 64 -7.96 2.47 -4.07
N GLU A 65 -6.78 2.68 -4.64
CA GLU A 65 -6.54 3.65 -5.71
C GLU A 65 -7.05 3.11 -7.06
N TYR A 66 -6.99 1.78 -7.23
CA TYR A 66 -7.53 1.11 -8.41
C TYR A 66 -9.04 1.35 -8.59
N ILE A 67 -9.81 1.44 -7.51
CA ILE A 67 -11.27 1.68 -7.55
C ILE A 67 -11.61 3.02 -8.22
N SER A 68 -10.75 4.03 -8.03
CA SER A 68 -10.91 5.38 -8.60
C SER A 68 -10.08 5.60 -9.87
N LEU A 69 -9.43 4.56 -10.39
CA LEU A 69 -8.52 4.68 -11.52
C LEU A 69 -9.30 4.88 -12.81
N GLU A 70 -9.04 5.98 -13.50
CA GLU A 70 -9.61 6.28 -14.81
C GLU A 70 -8.50 6.23 -15.87
N VAL A 71 -8.70 5.41 -16.91
CA VAL A 71 -7.78 5.34 -18.05
C VAL A 71 -8.32 6.23 -19.16
N ASN A 72 -7.69 7.39 -19.36
CA ASN A 72 -8.06 8.32 -20.44
C ASN A 72 -7.04 8.23 -21.59
N MET A 73 -7.33 7.39 -22.58
CA MET A 73 -6.47 7.18 -23.75
C MET A 73 -6.58 8.32 -24.78
N GLU A 74 -7.70 9.05 -24.82
CA GLU A 74 -7.96 10.14 -25.78
C GLU A 74 -7.05 11.35 -25.56
N LYS A 75 -6.74 11.67 -24.30
CA LYS A 75 -5.91 12.82 -23.96
C LYS A 75 -4.46 12.66 -24.45
N SER A 76 -3.96 11.44 -24.63
CA SER A 76 -2.58 11.19 -25.07
C SER A 76 -2.30 11.61 -26.52
N ILE A 77 -3.33 11.59 -27.38
CA ILE A 77 -3.21 11.93 -28.81
C ILE A 77 -3.12 13.46 -29.00
N LEU A 78 -3.76 14.24 -28.13
CA LEU A 78 -3.81 15.71 -28.23
C LEU A 78 -2.50 16.44 -27.85
N TRP A 79 -1.50 15.76 -27.29
CA TRP A 79 -0.17 16.34 -27.03
C TRP A 79 0.87 15.97 -28.09
N ALA A 80 0.46 15.24 -29.13
CA ALA A 80 1.32 14.77 -30.22
C ALA A 80 1.09 15.52 -31.54
N GLU A 81 0.21 16.52 -31.57
CA GLU A 81 0.01 17.49 -32.67
C GLU A 81 0.55 18.88 -32.28
#